data_AF-A0A528CND5-F1
#
_entry.id   AF-A0A528CND5-F1
#
_cell.length_a   1.000
_cell.length_b   1.000
_cell.length_c   1.000
_cell.angle_alpha   90.00
_cell.angle_beta   90.00
_cell.angle_gamma   90.00
#
_symmetry.space_group_name_H-M   'P 1'
#
loop_
_entity.id
_entity.type
_entity.pdbx_description
1 polymer ?
#
loop_
_entity_poly.entity_id
_entity_poly.type
_entity_poly.pdbx_seq_one_letter_code
_entity_poly.pdbx_strand_id
1 'polypeptide(L)'
;LTPEEVTATLPGNRNYTNSLNIANYFRLTPDNRLLFGGRAKFSAASNQKTDARSGELLRKQMLDVFPQLADVEIDYCWGGLVGCTQDRYPRAGTADGLIYGMGYSGHGAQLSTLIGNVLADIAMGRTDTNPIGGMDWNAVPLHTGKPWFLPMVGTYYRLKDMLA
;
A
#
# COMPACT_ATOMS: atom_id res chain seq x y z
N LEU A 1 -14.95 3.59 18.00
CA LEU A 1 -14.87 2.45 18.95
C LEU A 1 -15.10 2.95 20.36
N THR A 2 -15.75 2.17 21.20
CA THR A 2 -15.86 2.43 22.64
C THR A 2 -14.47 2.38 23.30
N PRO A 3 -14.27 2.99 24.48
CA PRO A 3 -13.00 2.88 25.19
C PRO A 3 -12.57 1.42 25.45
N GLU A 4 -13.52 0.53 25.73
CA GLU A 4 -13.27 -0.90 25.94
C GLU A 4 -12.79 -1.59 24.66
N GLU A 5 -13.47 -1.35 23.53
CA GLU A 5 -13.07 -1.87 22.21
C GLU A 5 -11.68 -1.35 21.79
N VAL A 6 -11.38 -0.08 22.07
CA VAL A 6 -10.06 0.53 21.82
C VAL A 6 -8.96 -0.24 22.56
N THR A 7 -9.14 -0.44 23.86
CA THR A 7 -8.16 -1.15 24.70
C THR A 7 -7.98 -2.60 24.27
N ALA A 8 -9.06 -3.29 23.89
CA ALA A 8 -9.02 -4.68 23.43
C ALA A 8 -8.40 -4.85 22.04
N THR A 9 -8.52 -3.85 21.16
CA THR A 9 -8.05 -3.95 19.76
C THR A 9 -6.57 -3.59 19.63
N LEU A 10 -6.17 -2.41 20.12
CA LEU A 10 -4.80 -1.87 19.92
C LEU A 10 -4.21 -1.37 21.25
N PRO A 11 -3.81 -2.27 22.15
CA PRO A 11 -3.26 -1.89 23.44
C PRO A 11 -2.02 -1.01 23.28
N GLY A 12 -2.02 0.16 23.93
CA GLY A 12 -0.94 1.14 23.83
C GLY A 12 -0.92 1.94 22.52
N ASN A 13 -2.00 1.90 21.72
CA ASN A 13 -2.20 2.71 20.52
C ASN A 13 -1.01 2.67 19.54
N ARG A 14 -0.55 1.45 19.22
CA ARG A 14 0.57 1.23 18.30
C ARG A 14 0.08 1.03 16.86
N ASN A 15 1.03 1.16 15.93
CA ASN A 15 0.84 0.75 14.54
C ASN A 15 1.23 -0.71 14.40
N TYR A 16 0.43 -1.50 13.69
CA TYR A 16 0.67 -2.92 13.49
C TYR A 16 0.65 -3.26 12.00
N THR A 17 1.42 -4.28 11.65
CA THR A 17 1.36 -4.98 10.38
C THR A 17 1.44 -6.47 10.67
N ASN A 18 0.71 -7.30 9.94
CA ASN A 18 0.93 -8.74 10.00
C ASN A 18 2.12 -9.16 9.12
N SER A 19 2.53 -10.42 9.23
CA SER A 19 3.67 -11.01 8.52
C SER A 19 3.30 -11.67 7.18
N LEU A 20 2.08 -11.46 6.68
CA LEU A 20 1.63 -12.02 5.41
C LEU A 20 2.34 -11.35 4.23
N ASN A 21 2.52 -12.09 3.12
CA ASN A 21 3.04 -11.52 1.88
C ASN A 21 2.09 -10.45 1.32
N ILE A 22 0.78 -10.61 1.54
CA ILE A 22 -0.23 -9.59 1.34
C ILE A 22 -0.60 -9.02 2.72
N ALA A 23 0.24 -8.11 3.21
CA ALA A 23 0.11 -7.63 4.57
C ALA A 23 -1.15 -6.75 4.77
N ASN A 24 -1.76 -6.94 5.94
CA ASN A 24 -2.71 -5.98 6.51
C ASN A 24 -1.95 -5.10 7.50
N TYR A 25 -2.26 -3.81 7.48
CA TYR A 25 -1.78 -2.81 8.42
C TYR A 25 -2.98 -2.16 9.10
N PHE A 26 -2.83 -1.87 10.39
CA PHE A 26 -3.90 -1.26 11.15
C PHE A 26 -3.39 -0.43 12.32
N ARG A 27 -4.15 0.61 12.66
CA ARG A 27 -3.88 1.57 13.75
C ARG A 27 -5.15 2.29 14.16
N LEU A 28 -5.16 2.94 15.32
CA LEU A 28 -6.21 3.91 15.64
C LEU A 28 -5.92 5.28 15.03
N THR A 29 -6.98 5.97 14.66
CA THR A 29 -6.98 7.40 14.38
C THR A 29 -7.05 8.21 15.68
N PRO A 30 -6.72 9.52 15.66
CA PRO A 30 -6.81 10.38 16.86
C PRO A 30 -8.20 10.45 17.51
N ASP A 31 -9.25 10.14 16.74
CA ASP A 31 -10.65 10.09 17.19
C ASP A 31 -11.16 8.65 17.43
N ASN A 32 -10.26 7.71 17.72
CA ASN A 32 -10.58 6.35 18.16
C ASN A 32 -11.38 5.50 17.14
N ARG A 33 -11.11 5.70 15.84
CA ARG A 33 -11.56 4.78 14.78
C ARG A 33 -10.42 3.83 14.42
N LEU A 34 -10.75 2.58 14.13
CA LEU A 34 -9.78 1.62 13.59
C LEU A 34 -9.60 1.89 12.10
N LEU A 35 -8.39 2.29 11.71
CA LEU A 35 -7.96 2.23 10.32
C LEU A 35 -7.43 0.82 10.07
N PHE A 36 -8.09 0.09 9.18
CA PHE A 36 -7.67 -1.24 8.74
C PHE A 36 -7.48 -1.21 7.23
N GLY A 37 -6.28 -1.53 6.77
CA GLY A 37 -5.91 -1.47 5.36
C GLY A 37 -5.04 -2.64 4.95
N GLY A 38 -4.95 -2.83 3.65
CA GLY A 38 -4.21 -3.95 3.08
C GLY A 38 -4.49 -4.04 1.60
N ARG A 39 -3.78 -4.94 0.91
CA ARG A 39 -4.01 -5.16 -0.51
C ARG A 39 -5.08 -6.23 -0.71
N ALA A 40 -6.33 -5.79 -0.79
CA ALA A 40 -7.47 -6.71 -0.98
C ALA A 40 -7.43 -7.44 -2.34
N LYS A 41 -7.05 -6.73 -3.42
CA LYS A 41 -7.05 -7.26 -4.78
C LYS A 41 -5.89 -6.71 -5.60
N PHE A 42 -5.39 -7.53 -6.51
CA PHE A 42 -4.47 -7.11 -7.57
C PHE A 42 -5.31 -6.72 -8.80
N SER A 43 -5.80 -5.48 -8.78
CA SER A 43 -6.65 -4.87 -9.83
C SER A 43 -5.95 -3.65 -10.42
N ALA A 44 -6.19 -3.40 -11.70
CA ALA A 44 -5.74 -2.19 -12.41
C ALA A 44 -6.79 -1.06 -12.38
N ALA A 45 -7.91 -1.27 -11.68
CA ALA A 45 -9.02 -0.33 -11.59
C ALA A 45 -9.42 -0.13 -10.13
N SER A 46 -9.69 1.13 -9.79
CA SER A 46 -10.24 1.58 -8.52
C SER A 46 -11.38 2.55 -8.83
N ASN A 47 -12.53 2.27 -8.24
CA ASN A 47 -13.75 3.06 -8.28
C ASN A 47 -14.65 2.61 -7.14
N GLN A 48 -15.67 3.41 -6.83
CA GLN A 48 -16.56 3.16 -5.69
C GLN A 48 -17.09 1.71 -5.61
N LYS A 49 -17.47 1.11 -6.74
CA LYS A 49 -18.02 -0.26 -6.78
C LYS A 49 -16.95 -1.33 -6.55
N THR A 50 -15.78 -1.19 -7.17
CA THR A 50 -14.68 -2.16 -6.98
C THR A 50 -14.08 -2.05 -5.58
N ASP A 51 -14.06 -0.84 -5.05
CA ASP A 51 -13.45 -0.52 -3.76
C ASP A 51 -14.33 -1.01 -2.62
N ALA A 52 -15.65 -0.83 -2.70
CA ALA A 52 -16.60 -1.42 -1.75
C ALA A 52 -16.46 -2.96 -1.67
N ARG A 53 -16.32 -3.64 -2.82
CA ARG A 53 -16.08 -5.10 -2.86
C ARG A 53 -14.72 -5.51 -2.29
N SER A 54 -13.73 -4.62 -2.33
CA SER A 54 -12.43 -4.83 -1.69
C SER A 54 -12.53 -4.59 -0.18
N GLY A 55 -13.33 -3.61 0.23
CA GLY A 55 -13.70 -3.32 1.62
C GLY A 55 -14.33 -4.52 2.31
N GLU A 56 -15.26 -5.24 1.66
CA GLU A 56 -15.84 -6.46 2.25
C GLU A 56 -14.80 -7.56 2.52
N LEU A 57 -13.79 -7.69 1.65
CA LEU A 57 -12.70 -8.65 1.86
C LEU A 57 -11.80 -8.20 3.03
N LEU A 58 -11.48 -6.91 3.11
CA LEU A 58 -10.74 -6.34 4.24
C LEU A 58 -11.53 -6.47 5.54
N ARG A 59 -12.86 -6.31 5.52
CA ARG A 59 -13.73 -6.52 6.67
C ARG A 59 -13.63 -7.95 7.17
N LYS A 60 -13.69 -8.94 6.27
CA LYS A 60 -13.49 -10.34 6.65
C LYS A 60 -12.13 -10.56 7.32
N GLN A 61 -11.05 -10.03 6.73
CA GLN A 61 -9.70 -10.12 7.28
C GLN A 61 -9.54 -9.37 8.62
N MET A 62 -10.26 -8.26 8.79
CA MET A 62 -10.31 -7.53 10.06
C MET A 62 -10.96 -8.38 11.13
N LEU A 63 -12.06 -9.06 10.83
CA LEU A 63 -12.77 -9.94 11.78
C LEU A 63 -11.99 -11.22 12.10
N ASP A 64 -11.12 -11.68 11.19
CA ASP A 64 -10.17 -12.76 11.49
C ASP A 64 -9.17 -12.35 12.60
N VAL A 65 -8.88 -11.04 12.74
CA VAL A 65 -7.97 -10.50 13.78
C VAL A 65 -8.73 -10.00 15.00
N PHE A 66 -9.88 -9.35 14.79
CA PHE A 66 -10.67 -8.66 15.81
C PHE A 66 -12.14 -9.11 15.73
N PRO A 67 -12.45 -10.36 16.12
CA PRO A 67 -13.80 -10.91 16.03
C PRO A 67 -14.82 -10.11 16.85
N GLN A 68 -14.38 -9.47 17.93
CA GLN A 68 -15.21 -8.61 18.78
C GLN A 68 -15.77 -7.37 18.07
N LEU A 69 -15.23 -7.00 16.90
CA LEU A 69 -15.70 -5.85 16.12
C LEU A 69 -16.75 -6.22 15.06
N ALA A 70 -17.37 -7.40 15.15
CA ALA A 70 -18.33 -7.91 14.16
C ALA A 70 -19.51 -6.95 13.91
N ASP A 71 -20.02 -6.34 14.98
CA ASP A 71 -21.20 -5.45 14.95
C ASP A 71 -20.83 -3.97 14.82
N VAL A 72 -19.55 -3.64 14.70
CA VAL A 72 -19.09 -2.26 14.52
C VAL A 72 -19.30 -1.83 13.07
N GLU A 73 -19.93 -0.66 12.89
CA GLU A 73 -20.19 -0.07 11.58
C GLU A 73 -18.90 0.40 10.89
N ILE A 74 -18.90 0.34 9.55
CA ILE A 74 -17.82 0.90 8.72
C ILE A 74 -18.23 2.31 8.29
N ASP A 75 -17.59 3.32 8.86
CA ASP A 75 -17.84 4.72 8.50
C ASP A 75 -17.35 5.06 7.07
N TYR A 76 -16.20 4.49 6.66
CA TYR A 76 -15.51 4.85 5.42
C TYR A 76 -14.89 3.63 4.75
N CYS A 77 -15.01 3.57 3.42
CA CYS A 77 -14.31 2.61 2.58
C CYS A 77 -13.82 3.31 1.31
N TRP A 78 -12.54 3.14 1.00
CA TRP A 78 -11.94 3.70 -0.21
C TRP A 78 -10.87 2.75 -0.75
N GLY A 79 -10.55 2.92 -2.03
CA GLY A 79 -9.44 2.27 -2.69
C GLY A 79 -8.49 3.27 -3.32
N GLY A 80 -7.48 2.73 -3.99
CA GLY A 80 -6.52 3.53 -4.75
C GLY A 80 -5.63 2.64 -5.60
N LEU A 81 -5.02 3.25 -6.60
CA LEU A 81 -4.02 2.59 -7.44
C LEU A 81 -2.63 2.88 -6.89
N VAL A 82 -1.77 1.86 -6.95
CA VAL A 82 -0.37 1.97 -6.55
C VAL A 82 0.49 1.86 -7.80
N GLY A 83 1.33 2.87 -8.03
CA GLY A 83 2.39 2.78 -9.03
C GLY A 83 3.46 1.81 -8.57
N CYS A 84 3.64 0.72 -9.30
CA CYS A 84 4.60 -0.34 -8.98
C CYS A 84 5.68 -0.43 -10.07
N THR A 85 6.91 -0.62 -9.64
CA THR A 85 8.04 -1.03 -10.48
C THR A 85 8.19 -2.55 -10.48
N GLN A 86 8.93 -3.09 -11.44
CA GLN A 86 9.17 -4.53 -11.54
C GLN A 86 9.90 -5.08 -10.32
N ASP A 87 10.90 -4.35 -9.82
CA ASP A 87 11.72 -4.70 -8.66
C ASP A 87 11.14 -4.22 -7.32
N ARG A 88 10.04 -3.46 -7.35
CA ARG A 88 9.35 -2.88 -6.20
C ARG A 88 10.12 -1.78 -5.46
N TYR A 89 11.12 -1.18 -6.10
CA TYR A 89 11.82 0.00 -5.58
C TYR A 89 11.34 1.28 -6.27
N PRO A 90 11.21 2.42 -5.53
CA PRO A 90 10.84 3.71 -6.10
C PRO A 90 11.88 4.21 -7.12
N ARG A 91 11.45 5.09 -8.03
CA ARG A 91 12.34 5.77 -8.99
C ARG A 91 12.29 7.27 -8.80
N ALA A 92 13.47 7.90 -8.78
CA ALA A 92 13.61 9.34 -8.73
C ALA A 92 14.76 9.80 -9.63
N GLY A 93 14.57 10.85 -10.39
CA GLY A 93 15.59 11.37 -11.31
C GLY A 93 15.06 12.38 -12.30
N THR A 94 15.77 12.51 -13.43
CA THR A 94 15.39 13.37 -14.56
C THR A 94 15.19 12.55 -15.83
N ALA A 95 14.20 12.92 -16.63
CA ALA A 95 13.94 12.34 -17.95
C ALA A 95 13.24 13.39 -18.83
N ASP A 96 13.75 13.62 -20.05
CA ASP A 96 13.15 14.54 -21.04
C ASP A 96 12.83 15.95 -20.48
N GLY A 97 13.71 16.48 -19.62
CA GLY A 97 13.54 17.77 -18.97
C GLY A 97 12.57 17.78 -17.78
N LEU A 98 12.00 16.64 -17.40
CA LEU A 98 11.13 16.47 -16.23
C LEU A 98 11.92 15.92 -15.03
N ILE A 99 11.64 16.45 -13.85
CA ILE A 99 12.04 15.87 -12.56
C ILE A 99 10.91 14.96 -12.09
N TYR A 100 11.22 13.71 -11.79
CA TYR A 100 10.21 12.72 -11.42
C TYR A 100 10.55 11.99 -10.12
N GLY A 101 9.51 11.63 -9.37
CA GLY A 101 9.54 10.67 -8.27
C GLY A 101 8.29 9.80 -8.33
N MET A 102 8.42 8.50 -8.58
CA MET A 102 7.28 7.62 -8.85
C MET A 102 7.58 6.14 -8.57
N GLY A 103 6.58 5.28 -8.79
CA GLY A 103 6.78 3.84 -8.69
C GLY A 103 7.04 3.34 -7.27
N TYR A 104 6.51 4.04 -6.26
CA TYR A 104 6.79 3.78 -4.85
C TYR A 104 6.43 2.37 -4.36
N SER A 105 5.67 1.59 -5.13
CA SER A 105 5.46 0.15 -4.88
C SER A 105 4.90 -0.19 -3.49
N GLY A 106 4.19 0.76 -2.86
CA GLY A 106 3.63 0.63 -1.50
C GLY A 106 4.47 1.29 -0.40
N HIS A 107 5.65 1.83 -0.72
CA HIS A 107 6.54 2.52 0.23
C HIS A 107 6.37 4.05 0.23
N GLY A 108 5.32 4.56 -0.42
CA GLY A 108 5.11 5.99 -0.65
C GLY A 108 5.04 6.81 0.63
N ALA A 109 4.23 6.37 1.60
CA ALA A 109 4.03 7.11 2.84
C ALA A 109 5.32 7.33 3.66
N GLN A 110 6.26 6.39 3.59
CA GLN A 110 7.53 6.48 4.31
C GLN A 110 8.61 7.20 3.48
N LEU A 111 8.71 6.89 2.18
CA LEU A 111 9.82 7.35 1.35
C LEU A 111 9.55 8.70 0.66
N SER A 112 8.32 9.19 0.62
CA SER A 112 7.98 10.44 -0.07
C SER A 112 8.74 11.65 0.48
N THR A 113 9.01 11.70 1.78
CA THR A 113 9.76 12.82 2.38
C THR A 113 11.21 12.84 1.92
N LEU A 114 11.88 11.67 1.92
CA LEU A 114 13.24 11.53 1.40
C LEU A 114 13.29 11.87 -0.09
N ILE A 115 12.40 11.27 -0.87
CA ILE A 115 12.36 11.51 -2.32
C ILE A 115 12.03 12.97 -2.60
N GLY A 116 11.14 13.61 -1.85
CA GLY A 116 10.84 15.04 -2.00
C GLY A 116 12.08 15.93 -1.83
N ASN A 117 12.92 15.66 -0.83
CA ASN A 117 14.20 16.36 -0.66
C ASN A 117 15.13 16.14 -1.86
N VAL A 118 15.24 14.89 -2.32
CA VAL A 118 16.03 14.55 -3.52
C VAL A 118 15.53 15.31 -4.76
N LEU A 119 14.22 15.39 -4.98
CA LEU A 119 13.65 16.12 -6.12
C LEU A 119 13.93 17.62 -6.02
N ALA A 120 13.84 18.19 -4.82
CA ALA A 120 14.18 19.59 -4.58
C ALA A 120 15.68 19.86 -4.84
N ASP A 121 16.56 18.95 -4.44
CA ASP A 121 18.00 19.03 -4.71
C ASP A 121 18.30 19.02 -6.20
N ILE A 122 17.68 18.08 -6.94
CA ILE A 122 17.80 18.00 -8.40
C ILE A 122 17.33 19.30 -9.05
N ALA A 123 16.23 19.89 -8.58
CA ALA A 123 15.72 21.17 -9.09
C ALA A 123 16.69 22.33 -8.86
N MET A 124 17.51 22.26 -7.82
CA MET A 124 18.57 23.22 -7.50
C MET A 124 19.92 22.88 -8.15
N GLY A 125 19.98 21.84 -9.00
CA GLY A 125 21.21 21.40 -9.67
C GLY A 125 22.16 20.58 -8.81
N ARG A 126 21.70 20.05 -7.66
CA ARG A 126 22.47 19.16 -6.79
C ARG A 126 22.15 17.70 -7.15
N THR A 127 23.13 16.96 -7.67
CA THR A 127 22.91 15.63 -8.24
C THR A 127 23.52 14.48 -7.43
N ASP A 128 24.31 14.79 -6.39
CA ASP A 128 25.02 13.84 -5.55
C ASP A 128 24.21 13.33 -4.35
N THR A 129 22.99 13.82 -4.16
CA THR A 129 22.13 13.51 -3.01
C THR A 129 21.08 12.42 -3.26
N ASN A 130 20.98 11.90 -4.48
CA ASN A 130 19.97 10.89 -4.86
C ASN A 130 20.48 9.45 -4.65
N PRO A 131 20.09 8.74 -3.57
CA PRO A 131 20.55 7.39 -3.30
C PRO A 131 19.97 6.32 -4.24
N ILE A 132 18.94 6.69 -5.02
CA ILE A 132 18.21 5.81 -5.94
C ILE A 132 18.33 6.28 -7.40
N GLY A 133 19.26 7.19 -7.68
CA GLY A 133 19.56 7.67 -9.02
C GLY A 133 20.18 6.58 -9.88
N GLY A 134 19.85 6.56 -11.17
CA GLY A 134 20.45 5.65 -12.15
C GLY A 134 20.04 4.18 -12.05
N MET A 135 19.07 3.82 -11.20
CA MET A 135 18.55 2.45 -11.17
C MET A 135 17.88 2.07 -12.50
N ASP A 136 17.99 0.80 -12.91
CA ASP A 136 17.46 0.27 -14.19
C ASP A 136 15.95 0.21 -14.24
N TRP A 137 15.28 0.95 -15.13
CA TRP A 137 13.82 0.93 -15.21
C TRP A 137 13.33 -0.09 -16.24
N ASN A 138 13.36 -1.36 -15.83
CA ASN A 138 12.92 -2.46 -16.68
C ASN A 138 11.39 -2.53 -16.80
N ALA A 139 10.91 -2.73 -18.02
CA ALA A 139 9.50 -2.99 -18.27
C ALA A 139 9.15 -4.41 -17.85
N VAL A 140 7.95 -4.60 -17.30
CA VAL A 140 7.44 -5.95 -17.03
C VAL A 140 7.27 -6.69 -18.36
N PRO A 141 7.90 -7.88 -18.53
CA PRO A 141 7.82 -8.62 -19.78
C PRO A 141 6.37 -8.86 -20.22
N LEU A 142 6.09 -8.66 -21.50
CA LEU A 142 4.77 -8.88 -22.12
C LEU A 142 3.62 -8.02 -21.52
N HIS A 143 3.93 -6.94 -20.82
CA HIS A 143 2.93 -6.00 -20.34
C HIS A 143 2.57 -4.96 -21.42
N THR A 144 1.38 -5.08 -22.01
CA THR A 144 0.86 -4.18 -23.06
C THR A 144 -0.19 -3.19 -22.52
N GLY A 145 0.00 -2.69 -21.30
CA GLY A 145 -0.87 -1.70 -20.65
C GLY A 145 -1.98 -2.29 -19.78
N LYS A 146 -2.58 -3.42 -20.16
CA LYS A 146 -3.46 -4.18 -19.23
C LYS A 146 -2.61 -5.19 -18.46
N PRO A 147 -2.58 -5.13 -17.12
CA PRO A 147 -1.71 -6.00 -16.34
C PRO A 147 -2.39 -7.36 -16.09
N TRP A 148 -2.48 -8.15 -17.15
CA TRP A 148 -3.15 -9.46 -17.22
C TRP A 148 -2.63 -10.50 -16.20
N PHE A 149 -1.38 -10.34 -15.74
CA PHE A 149 -0.71 -11.25 -14.81
C PHE A 149 -1.06 -11.00 -13.33
N LEU A 150 -1.67 -9.86 -13.00
CA LEU A 150 -1.96 -9.47 -11.62
C LEU A 150 -2.80 -10.49 -10.82
N PRO A 151 -3.87 -11.10 -11.39
CA PRO A 151 -4.61 -12.13 -10.68
C PRO A 151 -3.74 -13.35 -10.32
N MET A 152 -2.80 -13.75 -11.19
CA MET A 152 -1.90 -14.87 -10.94
C MET A 152 -0.91 -14.56 -9.81
N VAL A 153 -0.34 -13.35 -9.82
CA VAL A 153 0.54 -12.87 -8.73
C VAL A 153 -0.22 -12.88 -7.40
N GLY A 154 -1.47 -12.42 -7.39
CA GLY A 154 -2.30 -12.45 -6.19
C GLY A 154 -2.64 -13.86 -5.69
N THR A 155 -2.88 -14.80 -6.59
CA THR A 155 -3.09 -16.21 -6.22
C THR A 155 -1.82 -16.85 -5.69
N TYR A 156 -0.67 -16.60 -6.33
CA TYR A 156 0.63 -17.09 -5.88
C TYR A 156 0.93 -16.68 -4.43
N TYR A 157 0.77 -15.40 -4.10
CA TYR A 157 1.03 -14.92 -2.74
C TYR A 157 0.04 -15.46 -1.71
N ARG A 158 -1.25 -15.61 -2.07
CA ARG A 158 -2.23 -16.24 -1.18
C ARG A 158 -1.90 -17.70 -0.89
N LEU A 159 -1.47 -18.46 -1.90
CA LEU A 159 -1.02 -19.85 -1.71
C LEU A 159 0.21 -19.91 -0.80
N LYS A 160 1.17 -19.00 -1.01
CA LYS A 160 2.36 -18.92 -0.16
C LYS A 160 2.01 -18.60 1.30
N ASP A 161 1.05 -17.70 1.53
CA ASP A 161 0.57 -17.35 2.87
C ASP A 161 -0.21 -18.50 3.54
N MET A 162 -0.87 -19.38 2.77
CA MET A 162 -1.57 -20.56 3.30
C MET A 162 -0.65 -21.73 3.67
N LEU A 163 0.54 -21.80 3.06
CA LEU A 163 1.48 -22.91 3.22
C LEU A 163 2.58 -22.63 4.26
N ALA A 164 2.65 -21.41 4.78
CA ALA A 164 3.57 -20.98 5.84
C ALA A 164 2.95 -21.18 7.22
#